data_AF-A0A820K857-F1
#
_entry.id   AF-A0A820K857-F1
#
_cell.length_a   1.000
_cell.length_b   1.000
_cell.length_c   1.000
_cell.angle_alpha   90.00
_cell.angle_beta   90.00
_cell.angle_gamma   90.00
#
_symmetry.space_group_name_H-M   'P 1'
#
loop_
_entity.id
_entity.type
_entity.pdbx_description
1 polymer ?
#
loop_
_entity_poly.entity_id
_entity_poly.type
_entity_poly.pdbx_seq_one_letter_code
_entity_poly.pdbx_strand_id
1 'polypeptide(L)'
;IILTNNNNTLSFHELLQDIQLSIDRKHLADYCRTAYKSARWHRIEMEGIVCITGSTIIKRNRELVKQIERPLEFDTDGIWCVLPATFSENYELITRDPLRPKVVISYSCNLLNLIIKDHYTNDQYNELIDKKHQYEIR
;
A
#
# COMPACT_ATOMS: atom_id res chain seq x y z
N ILE A 1 2.62 3.33 7.10
CA ILE A 1 2.18 4.11 8.29
C ILE A 1 3.40 4.36 9.15
N ILE A 2 3.71 5.62 9.44
CA ILE A 2 4.83 5.98 10.32
C ILE A 2 4.19 6.28 11.68
N LEU A 3 4.52 5.49 12.70
CA LEU A 3 4.08 5.78 14.06
C LEU A 3 5.14 6.66 14.72
N THR A 4 4.81 7.93 14.92
CA THR A 4 5.68 8.87 15.62
C THR A 4 5.38 8.80 17.10
N ASN A 5 6.33 8.34 17.91
CA ASN A 5 6.26 8.52 19.36
C ASN A 5 7.58 9.13 19.83
N ASN A 6 7.50 10.28 20.50
CA ASN A 6 8.61 10.98 21.16
C ASN A 6 9.94 10.97 20.37
N ASN A 7 9.95 11.67 19.24
CA ASN A 7 11.12 11.97 18.38
C ASN A 7 11.74 10.80 17.59
N ASN A 8 11.28 9.55 17.78
CA ASN A 8 11.67 8.43 16.93
C ASN A 8 10.50 8.04 16.01
N THR A 9 10.70 8.19 14.71
CA THR A 9 9.78 7.69 13.69
C THR A 9 10.09 6.22 13.44
N LEU A 10 9.29 5.31 14.00
CA LEU A 10 9.39 3.90 13.68
C LEU A 10 8.50 3.59 12.46
N SER A 11 9.08 2.92 11.49
CA SER A 11 8.34 2.37 10.37
C SER A 11 7.51 1.18 10.82
N PHE A 12 6.38 0.93 10.15
CA PHE A 12 5.51 -0.20 10.46
C PHE A 12 6.26 -1.55 10.50
N HIS A 13 7.25 -1.73 9.61
CA HIS A 13 8.05 -2.95 9.51
C HIS A 13 9.02 -3.16 10.69
N GLU A 14 9.31 -2.11 11.47
CA GLU A 14 10.17 -2.19 12.66
C GLU A 14 9.39 -2.54 13.93
N LEU A 15 8.06 -2.64 13.87
CA LEU A 15 7.21 -2.98 15.01
C LEU A 15 7.22 -4.48 15.31
N LEU A 16 6.84 -4.85 16.54
CA LEU A 16 6.60 -6.25 16.89
C LEU A 16 5.42 -6.81 16.08
N GLN A 17 5.50 -8.10 15.71
CA GLN A 17 4.48 -8.77 14.89
C GLN A 17 3.07 -8.65 15.48
N ASP A 18 2.94 -8.81 16.80
CA ASP A 18 1.63 -8.69 17.48
C ASP A 18 1.02 -7.30 17.33
N ILE A 19 1.86 -6.26 17.36
CA ILE A 19 1.44 -4.88 17.16
C ILE A 19 1.03 -4.66 15.70
N GLN A 20 1.81 -5.15 14.74
CA GLN A 20 1.47 -5.09 13.31
C GLN A 20 0.11 -5.74 13.04
N LEU A 21 -0.09 -6.97 13.54
CA LEU A 21 -1.35 -7.69 13.40
C LEU A 21 -2.53 -6.96 14.05
N SER A 22 -2.31 -6.32 15.20
CA SER A 22 -3.36 -5.53 15.87
C SER A 22 -3.77 -4.31 15.04
N ILE A 23 -2.81 -3.66 14.38
CA ILE A 23 -3.04 -2.51 13.50
C ILE A 23 -3.76 -2.96 12.23
N ASP A 24 -3.33 -4.06 11.61
CA ASP A 24 -3.97 -4.58 10.39
C ASP A 24 -5.41 -4.99 10.65
N ARG A 25 -5.67 -5.68 11.77
CA ARG A 25 -7.03 -6.00 12.21
C ARG A 25 -7.89 -4.76 12.41
N LYS A 26 -7.32 -3.69 12.95
CA LYS A 26 -8.03 -2.43 13.13
C LYS A 26 -8.39 -1.80 11.79
N HIS A 27 -7.47 -1.74 10.84
CA HIS A 27 -7.76 -1.19 9.51
C HIS A 27 -8.83 -1.99 8.78
N LEU A 28 -8.74 -3.32 8.82
CA LEU A 28 -9.76 -4.18 8.23
C LEU A 28 -11.13 -3.98 8.89
N ALA A 29 -11.16 -3.85 10.22
CA ALA A 29 -12.40 -3.58 10.94
C ALA A 29 -12.99 -2.20 10.60
N ASP A 30 -12.16 -1.17 10.45
CA ASP A 30 -12.60 0.18 10.07
C ASP A 30 -13.15 0.21 8.64
N TYR A 31 -12.52 -0.53 7.72
CA TYR A 31 -13.04 -0.76 6.38
C TYR A 31 -14.45 -1.41 6.42
N CYS A 32 -14.57 -2.59 7.06
CA CYS A 32 -15.84 -3.31 7.15
C CYS A 32 -16.93 -2.54 7.90
N ARG A 33 -16.57 -1.66 8.84
CA ARG A 33 -17.53 -0.85 9.61
C ARG A 33 -18.40 0.03 8.72
N THR A 34 -17.85 0.54 7.61
CA THR A 34 -18.60 1.39 6.68
C THR A 34 -19.74 0.64 5.98
N ALA A 35 -19.60 -0.68 5.83
CA ALA A 35 -20.56 -1.59 5.20
C ALA A 35 -21.77 -1.95 6.07
N TYR A 36 -21.62 -1.91 7.41
CA TYR A 36 -22.67 -2.38 8.32
C TYR A 36 -23.74 -1.32 8.58
N LYS A 37 -25.01 -1.70 8.38
CA LYS A 37 -26.18 -0.81 8.59
C LYS A 37 -26.29 -0.22 10.00
N SER A 38 -25.82 -0.95 11.02
CA SER A 38 -25.86 -0.51 12.42
C SER A 38 -24.71 0.45 12.79
N ALA A 39 -23.76 0.68 11.89
CA ALA A 39 -22.65 1.58 12.15
C ALA A 39 -23.12 3.05 12.06
N ARG A 40 -22.63 3.88 12.98
CA ARG A 40 -22.89 5.32 12.98
C ARG A 40 -22.45 6.01 11.68
N TRP A 41 -21.40 5.50 11.04
CA TRP A 41 -20.83 6.03 9.80
C TRP A 41 -21.01 5.05 8.63
N HIS A 42 -22.22 4.53 8.46
CA HIS A 42 -22.55 3.63 7.36
C HIS A 42 -22.61 4.39 6.01
N ARG A 43 -21.84 3.91 5.02
CA ARG A 43 -21.67 4.50 3.68
C ARG A 43 -21.32 3.38 2.69
N ILE A 44 -22.31 2.78 2.05
CA ILE A 44 -22.09 1.68 1.08
C ILE A 44 -21.33 2.18 -0.15
N GLU A 45 -21.56 3.44 -0.55
CA GLU A 45 -20.90 4.04 -1.71
C GLU A 45 -19.39 4.10 -1.52
N MET A 46 -18.93 4.40 -0.29
CA MET A 46 -17.50 4.42 0.04
C MET A 46 -16.89 3.03 -0.10
N GLU A 47 -17.55 2.00 0.42
CA GLU A 47 -17.11 0.62 0.27
C GLU A 47 -17.07 0.19 -1.20
N GLY A 48 -18.10 0.55 -1.98
CA GLY A 48 -18.16 0.27 -3.41
C GLY A 48 -17.00 0.90 -4.19
N ILE A 49 -16.66 2.15 -3.88
CA ILE A 49 -15.52 2.87 -4.50
C ILE A 49 -14.19 2.20 -4.12
N VAL A 50 -14.01 1.75 -2.87
CA VAL A 50 -12.79 1.05 -2.46
C VAL A 50 -12.66 -0.30 -3.18
N CYS A 51 -13.73 -1.11 -3.20
CA CYS A 51 -13.76 -2.40 -3.90
C CYS A 51 -13.47 -2.25 -5.40
N ILE A 52 -14.10 -1.29 -6.08
CA ILE A 52 -13.89 -1.11 -7.52
C ILE A 52 -12.46 -0.64 -7.81
N THR A 53 -11.92 0.27 -7.00
CA THR A 53 -10.54 0.76 -7.13
C THR A 53 -9.54 -0.37 -6.90
N GLY A 54 -9.69 -1.14 -5.81
CA GLY A 54 -8.86 -2.30 -5.53
C GLY A 54 -8.90 -3.33 -6.66
N SER A 55 -10.10 -3.65 -7.16
CA SER A 55 -10.27 -4.59 -8.28
C SER A 55 -9.61 -4.09 -9.57
N THR A 56 -9.57 -2.78 -9.80
CA THR A 56 -8.95 -2.18 -10.98
C THR A 56 -7.43 -2.22 -10.88
N ILE A 57 -6.87 -1.92 -9.69
CA ILE A 57 -5.44 -2.03 -9.40
C ILE A 57 -4.96 -3.45 -9.66
N ILE A 58 -5.61 -4.45 -9.06
CA ILE A 58 -5.15 -5.83 -9.11
C ILE A 58 -5.31 -6.43 -10.52
N LYS A 59 -6.37 -6.07 -11.25
CA LYS A 59 -6.55 -6.47 -12.67
C LYS A 59 -5.44 -5.92 -13.56
N ARG A 60 -5.07 -4.64 -13.38
CA ARG A 60 -3.99 -4.01 -14.13
C ARG A 60 -2.63 -4.66 -13.82
N ASN A 61 -2.35 -4.92 -12.55
CA ASN A 61 -1.12 -5.63 -12.15
C ASN A 61 -1.07 -7.03 -12.77
N ARG A 62 -2.18 -7.76 -12.79
CA ARG A 62 -2.26 -9.07 -13.44
C ARG A 62 -2.01 -9.00 -14.94
N GLU A 63 -2.47 -7.96 -15.62
CA GLU A 63 -2.18 -7.77 -17.05
C GLU A 63 -0.70 -7.59 -17.32
N LEU A 64 0.00 -6.84 -16.45
CA LEU A 64 1.45 -6.65 -16.54
C LEU A 64 2.21 -7.94 -16.23
N VAL A 65 1.87 -8.61 -15.13
CA VAL A 65 2.48 -9.89 -14.75
C VAL A 65 2.30 -10.94 -15.85
N LYS A 66 1.15 -10.96 -16.54
CA LYS A 66 0.92 -11.86 -17.68
C LYS A 66 1.82 -11.61 -18.90
N GLN A 67 2.28 -10.38 -19.10
CA GLN A 67 3.17 -10.05 -20.21
C GLN A 67 4.58 -10.57 -19.95
N ILE A 68 4.98 -10.60 -18.69
CA ILE A 68 6.31 -11.04 -18.27
C ILE A 68 6.28 -12.56 -18.01
N GLU A 69 5.17 -13.11 -17.49
CA GLU A 69 5.13 -14.40 -16.80
C GLU A 69 3.79 -15.15 -16.82
N ARG A 70 3.77 -16.30 -16.14
CA ARG A 70 2.59 -17.15 -15.96
C ARG A 70 1.98 -16.95 -14.55
N PRO A 71 0.78 -16.34 -14.44
CA PRO A 71 0.05 -16.28 -13.17
C PRO A 71 -0.54 -17.66 -12.83
N LEU A 72 -0.47 -18.03 -11.55
CA LEU A 72 -1.06 -19.24 -10.98
C LEU A 72 -2.40 -18.93 -10.31
N GLU A 73 -2.39 -17.97 -9.38
CA GLU A 73 -3.55 -17.61 -8.57
C GLU A 73 -3.68 -16.09 -8.46
N PHE A 74 -4.93 -15.66 -8.33
CA PHE A 74 -5.31 -14.26 -8.26
C PHE A 74 -6.37 -14.12 -7.17
N ASP A 75 -6.02 -13.42 -6.11
CA ASP A 75 -6.91 -13.07 -5.01
C ASP A 75 -6.96 -11.55 -4.83
N THR A 76 -7.97 -11.08 -4.11
CA THR A 76 -8.39 -9.71 -3.77
C THR A 76 -7.29 -8.64 -3.88
N ASP A 77 -6.12 -8.88 -3.31
CA ASP A 77 -4.97 -7.97 -3.29
C ASP A 77 -3.62 -8.67 -3.59
N GLY A 78 -3.64 -9.94 -4.02
CA GLY A 78 -2.46 -10.78 -4.19
C GLY A 78 -2.42 -11.51 -5.53
N ILE A 79 -1.23 -11.59 -6.13
CA ILE A 79 -0.98 -12.35 -7.35
C ILE A 79 0.12 -13.37 -7.07
N TRP A 80 -0.20 -14.64 -7.27
CA TRP A 80 0.79 -15.71 -7.26
C TRP A 80 1.22 -15.98 -8.70
N CYS A 81 2.50 -15.84 -8.99
CA CYS A 81 3.08 -16.02 -10.31
C CYS A 81 4.41 -16.77 -10.24
N VAL A 82 4.80 -17.38 -11.36
CA VAL A 82 6.10 -18.02 -11.50
C VAL A 82 7.00 -17.16 -12.36
N LEU A 83 8.05 -16.63 -11.74
CA LEU A 83 9.07 -15.85 -12.44
C LEU A 83 10.14 -16.76 -13.07
N PRO A 84 10.69 -16.41 -14.26
CA PRO A 84 11.87 -17.09 -14.79
C PRO A 84 13.06 -17.00 -13.84
N ALA A 85 13.89 -18.03 -13.78
CA ALA A 85 15.07 -18.06 -12.91
C ALA A 85 16.11 -16.96 -13.22
N THR A 86 16.06 -16.38 -14.42
CA THR A 86 16.91 -15.27 -14.85
C THR A 86 16.36 -13.90 -14.47
N PHE A 87 15.16 -13.82 -13.92
CA PHE A 87 14.52 -12.57 -13.55
C PHE A 87 15.22 -11.95 -12.32
N SER A 88 15.39 -10.63 -12.32
CA SER A 88 16.03 -9.93 -11.22
C SER A 88 15.09 -9.79 -10.02
N GLU A 89 15.41 -10.44 -8.91
CA GLU A 89 14.57 -10.38 -7.70
C GLU A 89 14.97 -9.24 -6.77
N ASN A 90 16.17 -9.29 -6.19
CA ASN A 90 16.58 -8.39 -5.12
C ASN A 90 17.97 -7.81 -5.38
N TYR A 91 18.06 -6.48 -5.29
CA TYR A 91 19.32 -5.74 -5.34
C TYR A 91 19.65 -5.20 -3.95
N GLU A 92 20.90 -5.37 -3.52
CA GLU A 92 21.39 -4.82 -2.27
C GLU A 92 22.21 -3.56 -2.54
N LEU A 93 21.70 -2.41 -2.10
CA LEU A 93 22.41 -1.15 -2.19
C LEU A 93 23.15 -0.86 -0.90
N ILE A 94 24.46 -0.61 -1.01
CA ILE A 94 25.29 -0.14 0.09
C ILE A 94 25.22 1.38 0.10
N THR A 95 24.72 1.93 1.21
CA THR A 95 24.54 3.38 1.37
C THR A 95 25.66 3.95 2.23
N ARG A 96 26.01 5.22 2.00
CA ARG A 96 27.00 5.95 2.81
C ARG A 96 26.45 6.45 4.16
N ASP A 97 25.15 6.30 4.38
CA ASP A 97 24.47 6.74 5.58
C ASP A 97 24.74 5.75 6.73
N PRO A 98 25.31 6.20 7.88
CA PRO A 98 25.61 5.33 9.01
C PRO A 98 24.37 4.71 9.67
N LEU A 99 23.18 5.33 9.53
CA LEU A 99 21.94 4.84 10.15
C LEU A 99 21.27 3.72 9.34
N ARG A 100 21.45 3.72 8.01
CA ARG A 100 20.91 2.70 7.10
C ARG A 100 21.97 2.28 6.09
N PRO A 101 22.96 1.47 6.52
CA PRO A 101 24.10 1.11 5.67
C PRO A 101 23.72 0.19 4.51
N LYS A 102 22.63 -0.56 4.63
CA LYS A 102 22.16 -1.53 3.62
C LYS A 102 20.69 -1.33 3.33
N VAL A 103 20.34 -1.22 2.05
CA VAL A 103 18.96 -1.11 1.57
C VAL A 103 18.72 -2.23 0.57
N VAL A 104 17.74 -3.09 0.84
CA VAL A 104 17.32 -4.16 -0.08
C VAL A 104 16.16 -3.64 -0.93
N ILE A 105 16.33 -3.69 -2.25
CA ILE A 105 15.33 -3.26 -3.23
C ILE A 105 14.87 -4.48 -4.00
N SER A 106 13.60 -4.84 -3.83
CA SER A 106 12.95 -5.85 -4.67
C SER A 106 12.50 -5.21 -5.99
N TYR A 107 13.01 -5.70 -7.12
CA TYR A 107 12.71 -5.11 -8.43
C TYR A 107 11.24 -5.26 -8.81
N SER A 108 10.67 -6.47 -8.70
CA SER A 108 9.26 -6.73 -9.04
C SER A 108 8.30 -5.89 -8.17
N CYS A 109 8.57 -5.81 -6.87
CA CYS A 109 7.74 -5.04 -5.95
C CYS A 109 7.80 -3.54 -6.28
N ASN A 110 8.99 -3.00 -6.51
CA ASN A 110 9.14 -1.58 -6.86
C ASN A 110 8.55 -1.25 -8.22
N LEU A 111 8.68 -2.14 -9.20
CA LEU A 111 8.07 -1.96 -10.53
C LEU A 111 6.54 -1.83 -10.41
N LEU A 112 5.90 -2.74 -9.67
CA LEU A 112 4.46 -2.68 -9.45
C LEU A 112 4.06 -1.42 -8.65
N ASN A 113 4.82 -1.06 -7.62
CA ASN A 113 4.55 0.14 -6.82
C ASN A 113 4.66 1.44 -7.64
N LEU A 114 5.63 1.53 -8.55
CA LEU A 114 5.78 2.69 -9.45
C LEU A 114 4.57 2.83 -10.37
N ILE A 115 4.11 1.74 -10.97
CA ILE A 115 2.95 1.75 -11.85
C ILE A 115 1.68 2.13 -11.08
N ILE A 116 1.52 1.63 -9.85
CA ILE A 116 0.40 2.01 -8.99
C ILE A 116 0.46 3.51 -8.68
N LYS A 117 1.64 4.03 -8.34
CA LYS A 117 1.85 5.46 -8.09
C LYS A 117 1.45 6.28 -9.32
N ASP A 118 1.89 5.91 -10.51
CA ASP A 118 1.63 6.70 -11.72
C ASP A 118 0.14 6.75 -12.10
N HIS A 119 -0.64 5.71 -11.77
CA HIS A 119 -2.05 5.62 -12.16
C HIS A 119 -3.06 5.91 -11.05
N TYR A 120 -2.69 5.77 -9.78
CA TYR A 120 -3.60 5.85 -8.63
C TYR A 120 -3.16 6.88 -7.58
N THR A 121 -2.20 7.75 -7.89
CA THR A 121 -1.90 8.90 -7.03
C THR A 121 -3.07 9.88 -7.04
N ASN A 122 -3.41 10.38 -5.86
CA ASN A 122 -4.44 11.41 -5.70
C ASN A 122 -3.79 12.80 -5.68
N ASP A 123 -3.73 13.44 -6.85
CA ASP A 123 -3.17 14.78 -7.03
C ASP A 123 -4.08 15.91 -6.49
N GLN A 124 -5.23 15.56 -5.89
CA GLN A 124 -6.23 16.49 -5.36
C GLN A 124 -6.40 16.36 -3.84
N TYR A 125 -5.42 15.78 -3.15
CA TYR A 125 -5.47 15.61 -1.71
C TYR A 125 -5.19 16.94 -1.00
N ASN A 126 -6.25 17.53 -0.42
CA ASN A 126 -6.15 18.80 0.31
C ASN A 126 -5.92 18.57 1.80
N GLU A 127 -4.94 19.27 2.39
CA GLU A 127 -4.73 19.31 3.83
C GLU A 127 -5.02 20.72 4.39
N LEU A 128 -5.62 20.77 5.58
CA LEU A 128 -5.93 22.02 6.27
C LEU A 128 -4.67 22.54 6.98
N ILE A 129 -4.18 23.70 6.57
CA ILE A 129 -2.95 24.29 7.14
C ILE A 129 -3.25 25.21 8.30
N ASP A 130 -4.24 26.08 8.14
CA ASP A 130 -4.61 27.06 9.17
C ASP A 130 -6.08 26.89 9.57
N LYS A 131 -6.37 27.18 10.85
CA LYS A 131 -7.73 27.18 11.42
C LYS A 131 -8.65 28.22 10.77
N LYS A 132 -8.11 29.05 9.87
CA LYS A 132 -8.82 30.03 9.03
C LYS A 132 -9.41 29.45 7.74
N HIS A 133 -9.50 28.13 7.61
CA HIS A 133 -10.03 27.43 6.41
C HIS A 133 -9.14 27.61 5.16
N GLN A 134 -7.82 27.60 5.34
CA GLN A 134 -6.87 27.57 4.21
C GLN A 134 -6.41 26.14 3.94
N TYR A 135 -6.45 25.74 2.67
CA TYR A 135 -6.13 24.40 2.20
C TYR A 135 -5.01 24.46 1.17
N GLU A 136 -4.07 23.53 1.25
CA GLU A 136 -3.07 23.28 0.21
C GLU A 136 -3.14 21.83 -0.26
N ILE A 137 -2.77 21.63 -1.53
CA ILE A 137 -2.65 20.31 -2.14
C ILE A 137 -1.29 19.73 -1.76
N ARG A 138 -1.29 18.48 -1.31
CA ARG A 138 -0.10 17.74 -0.88
C ARG A 138 0.65 17.05 -2.02
#